data_AF-A0A1G4SC11-F1
#
_entry.id   AF-A0A1G4SC11-F1
#
_cell.length_a   1.000
_cell.length_b   1.000
_cell.length_c   1.000
_cell.angle_alpha   90.00
_cell.angle_beta   90.00
_cell.angle_gamma   90.00
#
_symmetry.space_group_name_H-M   'P 1'
#
loop_
_entity.id
_entity.type
_entity.pdbx_description
1 polymer ?
#
loop_
_entity_poly.entity_id
_entity_poly.type
_entity_poly.pdbx_seq_one_letter_code
_entity_poly.pdbx_strand_id
1 'polypeptide(L)'
;MRVVFILSYLMAANLKSDIEAYVISKVKEMREQHNLSQSELAVRLDVSNGFIGQAESSRSPTKYNLNHLNQLAIIFDCSIKDFIPEKPFK
;
A
#
# COMPACT_ATOMS: atom_id res chain seq x y z
N MET A 1 -19.54 -35.80 -8.00
CA MET A 1 -18.38 -35.16 -8.66
C MET A 1 -17.91 -34.01 -7.76
N ARG A 2 -17.43 -34.40 -6.57
CA ARG A 2 -16.03 -34.28 -6.16
C ARG A 2 -15.58 -32.81 -6.11
N VAL A 3 -15.66 -32.28 -4.88
CA VAL A 3 -14.78 -31.22 -4.37
C VAL A 3 -15.15 -29.80 -4.78
N VAL A 4 -16.24 -29.28 -4.21
CA VAL A 4 -16.58 -27.84 -4.26
C VAL A 4 -15.70 -27.01 -3.30
N PHE A 5 -14.80 -27.60 -2.52
CA PHE A 5 -14.31 -26.95 -1.29
C PHE A 5 -12.89 -27.30 -0.84
N ILE A 6 -12.03 -27.88 -1.69
CA ILE A 6 -10.64 -28.11 -1.31
C ILE A 6 -9.82 -26.96 -1.87
N LEU A 7 -9.62 -25.96 -1.00
CA LEU A 7 -8.58 -24.93 -1.09
C LEU A 7 -8.92 -23.85 -2.15
N SER A 8 -9.51 -22.69 -1.85
CA SER A 8 -8.84 -21.54 -1.19
C SER A 8 -7.29 -21.58 -1.14
N TYR A 9 -6.68 -22.29 -2.08
CA TYR A 9 -5.28 -22.70 -2.06
C TYR A 9 -4.43 -21.44 -2.05
N LEU A 10 -3.83 -21.26 -0.88
CA LEU A 10 -2.83 -20.28 -0.53
C LEU A 10 -3.41 -18.87 -0.39
N MET A 11 -3.55 -18.45 0.87
CA MET A 11 -3.08 -17.14 1.34
C MET A 11 -2.25 -16.48 0.25
N ALA A 12 -2.84 -15.57 -0.54
CA ALA A 12 -2.19 -15.02 -1.71
C ALA A 12 -0.78 -14.61 -1.28
N ALA A 13 0.24 -15.27 -1.86
CA ALA A 13 1.62 -15.05 -1.45
C ALA A 13 1.84 -13.54 -1.49
N ASN A 14 2.14 -12.94 -0.33
CA ASN A 14 2.35 -11.52 -0.26
C ASN A 14 3.53 -11.21 -1.17
N LEU A 15 3.28 -10.54 -2.29
CA LEU A 15 4.31 -10.24 -3.30
C LEU A 15 5.27 -9.12 -2.83
N LYS A 16 5.11 -8.69 -1.59
CA LYS A 16 5.83 -7.59 -0.97
C LYS A 16 6.52 -8.09 0.29
N SER A 17 7.71 -7.57 0.54
CA SER A 17 8.42 -7.76 1.79
C SER A 17 7.68 -7.12 2.97
N ASP A 18 8.03 -7.51 4.18
CA ASP A 18 7.38 -7.01 5.41
C ASP A 18 7.51 -5.48 5.55
N ILE A 19 8.66 -4.92 5.20
CA ILE A 19 8.86 -3.46 5.21
C ILE A 19 7.98 -2.75 4.19
N GLU A 20 7.84 -3.31 2.98
CA GLU A 20 6.98 -2.73 1.93
C GLU A 20 5.50 -2.79 2.35
N ALA A 21 5.08 -3.92 2.92
CA ALA A 21 3.73 -4.09 3.44
C ALA A 21 3.44 -3.10 4.59
N TYR A 22 4.39 -2.88 5.49
CA TYR A 22 4.29 -1.88 6.56
C TYR A 22 4.09 -0.47 5.99
N VAL A 23 4.97 -0.05 5.07
CA VAL A 23 4.91 1.28 4.45
C VAL A 23 3.56 1.50 3.76
N ILE A 24 3.10 0.51 2.97
CA ILE A 24 1.82 0.59 2.26
C ILE A 24 0.65 0.65 3.25
N SER A 25 0.70 -0.12 4.33
CA SER A 25 -0.31 -0.06 5.38
C SER A 25 -0.38 1.33 6.01
N LYS A 26 0.77 1.99 6.26
CA LYS A 26 0.81 3.35 6.78
C LYS A 26 0.27 4.39 5.80
N VAL A 27 0.59 4.28 4.51
CA VAL A 27 0.01 5.15 3.49
C VAL A 27 -1.51 4.97 3.40
N LYS A 28 -1.98 3.72 3.45
CA LYS A 28 -3.42 3.41 3.41
C LYS A 28 -4.16 3.97 4.64
N GLU A 29 -3.58 3.80 5.84
CA GLU A 29 -4.11 4.36 7.09
C GLU A 29 -4.26 5.88 6.99
N MET A 30 -3.22 6.58 6.55
CA MET A 30 -3.25 8.03 6.35
C MET A 30 -4.29 8.44 5.31
N ARG A 31 -4.40 7.71 4.18
CA ARG A 31 -5.41 7.95 3.15
C ARG A 31 -6.83 7.88 3.73
N GLU A 32 -7.11 6.86 4.54
CA GLU A 32 -8.43 6.65 5.16
C GLU A 32 -8.72 7.68 6.25
N GLN A 33 -7.74 8.06 7.06
CA GLN A 33 -7.85 9.14 8.05
C GLN A 33 -8.18 10.50 7.40
N HIS A 34 -7.63 10.76 6.22
CA HIS A 34 -7.95 11.95 5.43
C HIS A 34 -9.23 11.81 4.59
N ASN A 35 -9.99 10.72 4.74
CA ASN A 35 -11.21 10.41 3.98
C ASN A 35 -11.02 10.44 2.46
N LEU A 36 -9.86 10.00 1.98
CA LEU A 36 -9.56 10.00 0.55
C LEU A 36 -9.85 8.63 -0.06
N SER A 37 -10.54 8.62 -1.19
CA SER A 37 -10.60 7.44 -2.06
C SER A 37 -9.23 7.15 -2.71
N GLN A 38 -9.06 5.93 -3.21
CA GLN A 38 -7.86 5.57 -3.99
C GLN A 38 -7.71 6.47 -5.23
N SER A 39 -8.81 6.81 -5.89
CA SER A 39 -8.84 7.71 -7.05
C SER A 39 -8.36 9.12 -6.69
N GLU A 40 -8.82 9.67 -5.57
CA GLU A 40 -8.41 11.00 -5.13
C GLU A 40 -6.94 11.04 -4.71
N LEU A 41 -6.44 9.99 -4.06
CA LEU A 41 -5.01 9.90 -3.74
C LEU A 41 -4.19 9.80 -5.03
N ALA A 42 -4.63 9.03 -6.01
CA ALA A 42 -3.95 8.89 -7.29
C ALA A 42 -3.80 10.24 -8.01
N VAL A 43 -4.87 11.03 -8.04
CA VAL A 43 -4.84 12.39 -8.62
C VAL A 43 -3.87 13.30 -7.87
N ARG A 44 -3.88 13.30 -6.52
CA ARG A 44 -2.97 14.15 -5.73
C ARG A 44 -1.50 13.74 -5.85
N LEU A 45 -1.24 12.44 -5.98
CA LEU A 45 0.11 11.87 -6.12
C LEU A 45 0.62 11.88 -7.57
N ASP A 46 -0.20 12.33 -8.52
CA ASP A 46 0.09 12.32 -9.97
C ASP A 46 0.45 10.92 -10.50
N VAL A 47 -0.37 9.93 -10.15
CA VAL A 47 -0.24 8.54 -10.62
C VAL A 47 -1.57 8.01 -11.14
N SER A 48 -1.54 6.88 -11.86
CA SER A 48 -2.78 6.24 -12.30
C SER A 48 -3.61 5.71 -11.12
N ASN A 49 -4.94 5.71 -11.25
CA ASN A 49 -5.82 5.11 -10.23
C ASN A 49 -5.48 3.62 -9.97
N GLY A 50 -5.16 2.89 -11.04
CA GLY A 50 -4.72 1.50 -10.95
C GLY A 50 -3.45 1.31 -10.12
N PHE A 51 -2.55 2.31 -10.11
CA PHE A 51 -1.34 2.27 -9.28
C PHE A 51 -1.67 2.18 -7.79
N ILE A 52 -2.58 3.03 -7.28
CA ILE A 52 -2.95 3.01 -5.86
C ILE A 52 -3.65 1.70 -5.49
N GLY A 53 -4.60 1.25 -6.32
CA GLY A 53 -5.28 -0.02 -6.10
C GLY A 53 -4.33 -1.22 -6.10
N GLN A 54 -3.32 -1.22 -6.97
CA GLN A 54 -2.28 -2.25 -6.98
C GLN A 54 -1.32 -2.13 -5.79
N ALA A 55 -0.92 -0.92 -5.40
CA ALA A 55 -0.06 -0.70 -4.26
C ALA A 55 -0.70 -1.27 -2.98
N GLU A 56 -1.98 -0.94 -2.74
CA GLU A 56 -2.72 -1.38 -1.55
C GLU A 56 -3.19 -2.85 -1.60
N SER A 57 -3.08 -3.51 -2.75
CA SER A 57 -3.44 -4.92 -2.91
C SER A 57 -2.26 -5.84 -2.58
N SER A 58 -2.48 -6.86 -1.75
CA SER A 58 -1.46 -7.90 -1.48
C SER A 58 -1.12 -8.76 -2.70
N ARG A 59 -1.95 -8.70 -3.75
CA ARG A 59 -1.82 -9.51 -4.98
C ARG A 59 -0.99 -8.86 -6.08
N SER A 60 -0.42 -7.70 -5.83
CA SER A 60 0.45 -6.98 -6.78
C SER A 60 1.81 -6.68 -6.16
N PRO A 61 2.90 -6.68 -6.96
CA PRO A 61 4.22 -6.25 -6.51
C PRO A 61 4.40 -4.71 -6.51
N THR A 62 3.41 -3.94 -7.00
CA THR A 62 3.48 -2.46 -7.06
C THR A 62 3.70 -1.88 -5.67
N LYS A 63 4.64 -0.94 -5.54
CA LYS A 63 5.04 -0.34 -4.26
C LYS A 63 5.33 1.14 -4.38
N TYR A 64 5.21 1.86 -3.26
CA TYR A 64 5.65 3.25 -3.18
C TYR A 64 7.18 3.30 -3.11
N ASN A 65 7.78 4.22 -3.87
CA ASN A 65 9.21 4.51 -3.78
C ASN A 65 9.43 5.77 -2.91
N LEU A 66 10.68 6.15 -2.69
CA LEU A 66 11.00 7.33 -1.86
C LEU A 66 10.43 8.65 -2.40
N ASN A 67 10.33 8.81 -3.72
CA ASN A 67 9.72 10.00 -4.32
C ASN A 67 8.22 10.06 -4.03
N HIS A 68 7.52 8.93 -4.12
CA HIS A 68 6.12 8.84 -3.72
C HIS A 68 5.95 9.14 -2.24
N LEU A 69 6.78 8.58 -1.36
CA LEU A 69 6.70 8.85 0.09
C LEU A 69 6.93 10.33 0.42
N ASN A 70 7.84 11.00 -0.29
CA ASN A 70 8.04 12.43 -0.13
C ASN A 70 6.80 13.24 -0.53
N GLN A 71 6.17 12.91 -1.66
CA GLN A 71 4.93 13.58 -2.09
C GLN A 71 3.75 13.25 -1.15
N LEU A 72 3.65 12.01 -0.67
CA LEU A 72 2.65 11.61 0.31
C LEU A 72 2.81 12.36 1.63
N ALA A 73 4.04 12.62 2.07
CA ALA A 73 4.33 13.44 3.25
C ALA A 73 3.78 14.87 3.08
N ILE A 74 3.91 15.45 1.88
CA ILE A 74 3.32 16.77 1.55
C ILE A 74 1.79 16.70 1.52
N ILE A 75 1.21 15.67 0.90
CA ILE A 75 -0.25 15.50 0.76
C ILE A 75 -0.93 15.35 2.13
N PHE A 76 -0.29 14.63 3.07
CA PHE A 76 -0.83 14.36 4.40
C PHE A 76 -0.31 15.31 5.48
N ASP A 77 0.48 16.33 5.12
CA ASP A 77 1.10 17.28 6.05
C ASP A 77 1.83 16.59 7.22
N CYS A 78 2.65 15.58 6.90
CA CYS A 78 3.35 14.76 7.88
C CYS A 78 4.84 14.60 7.57
N SER A 79 5.59 13.95 8.47
CA SER A 79 6.99 13.63 8.21
C SER A 79 7.09 12.40 7.33
N ILE A 80 8.08 12.37 6.41
CA ILE A 80 8.40 11.14 5.67
C ILE A 80 8.72 9.96 6.61
N LYS A 81 9.20 10.23 7.82
CA LYS A 81 9.47 9.22 8.84
C LYS A 81 8.22 8.48 9.30
N ASP A 82 7.04 9.08 9.17
CA ASP A 82 5.78 8.48 9.61
C ASP A 82 5.37 7.26 8.77
N PHE A 83 6.00 7.07 7.60
CA PHE A 83 5.83 5.87 6.77
C PHE A 83 6.89 4.79 7.02
N ILE A 84 7.96 5.10 7.76
CA ILE A 84 9.15 4.26 7.89
C ILE A 84 9.19 3.62 9.29
N PRO A 85 9.42 2.30 9.41
CA PRO A 85 9.50 1.66 10.71
C PRO A 85 10.74 2.12 11.49
N GLU A 86 10.63 2.18 12.82
CA GLU A 86 11.78 2.53 13.69
C GLU A 86 12.88 1.46 13.68
N LYS A 87 12.52 0.21 13.40
CA LYS A 87 13.42 -0.96 13.39
C LYS A 87 13.25 -1.73 12.08
N PRO A 88 14.30 -2.40 11.58
CA PRO A 88 14.20 -3.24 10.39
C PRO A 88 13.32 -4.48 10.65
N PHE A 89 12.72 -4.98 9.58
CA PHE A 89 12.11 -6.32 9.53
C PHE A 89 13.16 -7.35 9.09
N LYS A 90 13.04 -8.60 9.55
CA LYS A 90 13.98 -9.69 9.26
C LYS A 90 13.48 -10.61 8.17
#